data_AF-A0A450TWI7-F1
#
_entry.id   AF-A0A450TWI7-F1
#
_cell.length_a   1.000
_cell.length_b   1.000
_cell.length_c   1.000
_cell.angle_alpha   90.00
_cell.angle_beta   90.00
_cell.angle_gamma   90.00
#
_symmetry.space_group_name_H-M   'P 1'
#
loop_
_entity.id
_entity.type
_entity.pdbx_description
1 polymer ?
#
loop_
_entity_poly.entity_id
_entity_poly.type
_entity_poly.pdbx_seq_one_letter_code
_entity_poly.pdbx_strand_id
1 'polypeptide(L)'
;MVPEFFGKWNMSLPETDYLRHMLDEAHYLRERSATLAQDGFDDDPTLQRAFVRSLEIIGEAAKHISESFRAQYPAVPWRAMAAA
;
A
#
# COMPACT_ATOMS: atom_id res chain seq x y z
N MET A 1 -0.38 44.81 4.04
CA MET A 1 0.71 43.83 3.81
C MET A 1 0.46 42.67 4.76
N VAL A 2 -0.17 41.60 4.28
CA VAL A 2 -0.49 40.41 5.08
C VAL A 2 0.59 39.37 4.78
N PRO A 3 1.33 38.85 5.78
CA PRO A 3 2.34 37.83 5.54
C PRO A 3 1.70 36.52 5.08
N GLU A 4 2.37 35.85 4.16
CA GLU A 4 1.96 34.63 3.45
C GLU A 4 1.83 33.39 4.37
N PHE A 5 0.82 33.37 5.24
CA PHE A 5 0.56 32.27 6.20
C PHE A 5 -0.25 31.10 5.63
N PHE A 6 -0.24 30.89 4.32
CA PHE A 6 -0.91 29.75 3.67
C PHE A 6 0.08 28.91 2.84
N GLY A 7 1.22 28.58 3.46
CA GLY A 7 2.02 27.44 3.03
C GLY A 7 1.25 26.16 3.33
N LYS A 8 0.79 25.49 2.27
CA LYS A 8 0.10 24.20 2.26
C LYS A 8 0.74 23.21 3.25
N TRP A 9 0.00 22.84 4.30
CA TRP A 9 0.32 21.66 5.11
C TRP A 9 0.10 20.41 4.24
N ASN A 10 1.09 20.06 3.42
CA ASN A 10 1.15 18.75 2.79
C ASN A 10 1.66 17.77 3.84
N MET A 11 0.78 17.37 4.76
CA MET A 11 1.07 16.30 5.71
C MET A 11 1.10 14.98 4.94
N SER A 12 2.27 14.61 4.42
CA SER A 12 2.55 13.20 4.12
C SER A 12 2.48 12.43 5.44
N LEU A 13 1.84 11.25 5.43
CA LEU A 13 1.85 10.41 6.62
C LEU A 13 3.31 10.04 6.99
N PRO A 14 3.62 9.79 8.27
CA PRO A 14 4.86 9.14 8.65
C PRO A 14 5.06 7.84 7.86
N GLU A 15 6.30 7.48 7.57
CA GLU A 15 6.62 6.23 6.84
C GLU A 15 6.04 4.99 7.53
N THR A 16 5.94 5.02 8.87
CA THR A 16 5.33 3.97 9.68
C THR A 16 3.88 3.68 9.32
N ASP A 17 3.12 4.70 8.90
CA ASP A 17 1.70 4.54 8.57
C ASP A 17 1.54 3.92 7.19
N TYR A 18 2.37 4.31 6.22
CA TYR A 18 2.42 3.64 4.91
C TYR A 18 2.87 2.18 5.05
N LEU A 19 3.87 1.90 5.89
CA LEU A 19 4.29 0.54 6.22
C LEU A 19 3.16 -0.25 6.87
N ARG A 20 2.39 0.38 7.77
CA ARG A 20 1.22 -0.25 8.39
C ARG A 20 0.16 -0.61 7.35
N HIS A 21 -0.20 0.32 6.46
CA HIS A 21 -1.15 0.05 5.38
C HIS A 21 -0.71 -1.12 4.50
N MET A 22 0.56 -1.15 4.07
CA MET A 22 1.09 -2.27 3.29
C MET A 22 1.01 -3.60 4.06
N LEU A 23 1.35 -3.58 5.34
CA LEU A 23 1.38 -4.78 6.17
C LEU A 23 -0.04 -5.34 6.41
N ASP A 24 -1.00 -4.48 6.73
CA ASP A 24 -2.38 -4.87 7.01
C ASP A 24 -3.04 -5.50 5.77
N GLU A 25 -2.85 -4.90 4.59
CA GLU A 25 -3.37 -5.42 3.32
C GLU A 25 -2.65 -6.72 2.89
N ALA A 26 -1.34 -6.83 3.12
CA ALA A 26 -0.60 -8.07 2.87
C ALA A 26 -1.08 -9.21 3.78
N HIS A 27 -1.39 -8.92 5.05
CA HIS A 27 -1.99 -9.88 5.97
C HIS A 27 -3.37 -10.33 5.48
N TYR A 28 -4.23 -9.39 5.09
CA TYR A 28 -5.55 -9.70 4.52
C TYR A 28 -5.42 -10.65 3.32
N LEU A 29 -4.60 -10.30 2.32
CA LEU A 29 -4.40 -11.12 1.13
C LEU A 29 -3.92 -12.53 1.48
N ARG A 30 -2.91 -12.64 2.37
CA ARG A 30 -2.37 -13.93 2.81
C ARG A 30 -3.41 -14.80 3.51
N GLU A 31 -4.16 -14.22 4.46
CA GLU A 31 -5.16 -14.96 5.24
C GLU A 31 -6.34 -15.39 4.39
N ARG A 32 -6.83 -14.52 3.50
CA ARG A 32 -7.95 -14.84 2.62
C ARG A 32 -7.57 -15.85 1.55
N SER A 33 -6.36 -15.77 1.00
CA SER A 33 -5.89 -16.72 -0.04
C SER A 33 -5.58 -18.10 0.52
N ALA A 34 -5.13 -18.22 1.78
CA ALA A 34 -4.75 -19.50 2.38
C ALA A 34 -5.88 -20.54 2.42
N THR A 35 -7.14 -20.09 2.48
CA THR A 35 -8.33 -20.96 2.58
C THR A 35 -9.17 -20.99 1.32
N LEU A 36 -8.73 -20.35 0.24
CA LEU A 36 -9.56 -20.12 -0.95
C LEU A 36 -9.24 -21.12 -2.06
N ALA A 37 -10.27 -21.84 -2.51
CA ALA A 37 -10.20 -22.62 -3.75
C ALA A 37 -10.37 -21.68 -4.95
N GLN A 38 -9.74 -22.03 -6.07
CA GLN A 38 -9.75 -21.19 -7.28
C GLN A 38 -11.18 -20.89 -7.77
N ASP A 39 -12.02 -21.91 -7.92
CA ASP A 39 -13.43 -21.73 -8.33
C ASP A 39 -14.18 -20.78 -7.39
N GLY A 40 -13.90 -20.84 -6.09
CA GLY A 40 -14.50 -19.93 -5.10
C GLY A 40 -14.04 -18.48 -5.21
N PHE A 41 -12.86 -18.24 -5.77
CA PHE A 41 -12.41 -16.89 -6.11
C PHE A 41 -13.04 -16.39 -7.41
N ASP A 42 -13.12 -17.26 -8.43
CA ASP A 42 -13.65 -16.94 -9.75
C ASP A 42 -15.15 -16.58 -9.68
N ASP A 43 -15.89 -17.21 -8.77
CA ASP A 43 -17.33 -16.99 -8.55
C ASP A 43 -17.65 -15.84 -7.58
N ASP A 44 -16.66 -15.17 -6.97
CA ASP A 44 -16.87 -14.04 -6.05
C ASP A 44 -16.25 -12.71 -6.57
N PRO A 45 -17.00 -11.92 -7.36
CA PRO A 45 -16.56 -10.62 -7.86
C PRO A 45 -16.25 -9.59 -6.76
N THR A 46 -16.83 -9.75 -5.57
CA THR A 46 -16.55 -8.84 -4.45
C THR A 46 -15.18 -9.14 -3.87
N LEU A 47 -14.85 -10.41 -3.68
CA LEU A 47 -13.54 -10.85 -3.22
C LEU A 47 -12.44 -10.48 -4.22
N GLN A 48 -12.70 -10.63 -5.52
CA GLN A 48 -11.77 -10.18 -6.57
C GLN A 48 -11.48 -8.67 -6.45
N ARG A 49 -12.53 -7.84 -6.31
CA ARG A 49 -12.37 -6.39 -6.12
C ARG A 49 -11.64 -6.05 -4.83
N ALA A 50 -11.88 -6.79 -3.75
CA ALA A 50 -11.14 -6.61 -2.50
C ALA A 50 -9.65 -6.91 -2.68
N PHE A 51 -9.30 -8.01 -3.36
CA PHE A 51 -7.90 -8.35 -3.66
C PHE A 51 -7.20 -7.29 -4.52
N VAL A 52 -7.86 -6.84 -5.59
CA VAL A 52 -7.35 -5.75 -6.43
C VAL A 52 -7.14 -4.49 -5.59
N ARG A 53 -8.11 -4.13 -4.75
CA ARG A 53 -8.01 -2.94 -3.90
C ARG A 53 -6.87 -3.03 -2.89
N SER A 54 -6.66 -4.18 -2.25
CA SER A 54 -5.53 -4.40 -1.34
C SER A 54 -4.19 -4.20 -2.06
N LEU A 55 -4.05 -4.71 -3.29
CA LEU A 55 -2.83 -4.52 -4.09
C LEU A 55 -2.61 -3.04 -4.49
N GLU A 56 -3.68 -2.32 -4.84
CA GLU A 56 -3.60 -0.87 -5.10
C GLU A 56 -3.12 -0.09 -3.86
N ILE A 57 -3.66 -0.40 -2.68
CA ILE A 57 -3.27 0.24 -1.42
C ILE A 57 -1.80 -0.03 -1.11
N ILE A 58 -1.33 -1.27 -1.28
CA ILE A 58 0.08 -1.63 -1.10
C ILE A 58 0.95 -0.80 -2.06
N GLY A 59 0.58 -0.73 -3.33
CA GLY A 59 1.36 -0.01 -4.34
C GLY A 59 1.40 1.49 -4.11
N GLU A 60 0.26 2.10 -3.75
CA GLU A 60 0.19 3.52 -3.44
C GLU A 60 1.01 3.84 -2.18
N ALA A 61 0.86 3.07 -1.11
CA ALA A 61 1.65 3.26 0.10
C ALA A 61 3.17 3.10 -0.15
N ALA A 62 3.56 2.14 -0.99
CA ALA A 62 4.96 1.96 -1.39
C ALA A 62 5.53 3.18 -2.12
N LYS A 63 4.73 3.90 -2.94
CA LYS A 63 5.16 5.13 -3.64
C LYS A 63 5.53 6.26 -2.68
N HIS A 64 4.89 6.33 -1.51
CA HIS A 64 5.13 7.40 -0.53
C HIS A 64 6.30 7.14 0.42
N ILE A 65 6.88 5.93 0.43
CA ILE A 65 8.10 5.66 1.19
C ILE A 65 9.28 6.39 0.55
N SER A 66 10.09 7.11 1.34
CA SER A 66 11.22 7.89 0.81
C SER A 66 12.33 7.00 0.21
N GLU A 67 13.09 7.52 -0.75
CA GLU A 67 14.23 6.79 -1.32
C GLU A 67 15.31 6.47 -0.28
N SER A 68 15.55 7.37 0.68
CA SER A 68 16.51 7.16 1.77
C SER A 68 16.08 6.03 2.70
N PHE A 69 14.78 5.86 2.95
CA PHE A 69 14.27 4.71 3.69
C PHE A 69 14.38 3.43 2.86
N ARG A 70 13.96 3.44 1.59
CA ARG A 70 14.08 2.28 0.70
C ARG A 70 15.52 1.76 0.60
N ALA A 71 16.50 2.66 0.57
CA ALA A 71 17.92 2.33 0.53
C ALA A 71 18.43 1.62 1.79
N GLN A 72 17.82 1.85 2.95
CA GLN A 72 18.14 1.14 4.20
C GLN A 72 17.59 -0.29 4.22
N TYR A 73 16.56 -0.59 3.41
CA TYR A 73 15.90 -1.89 3.34
C TYR A 73 15.88 -2.45 1.91
N PRO A 74 17.05 -2.72 1.29
CA PRO A 74 17.14 -3.11 -0.12
C PRO A 74 16.58 -4.52 -0.41
N ALA A 75 16.40 -5.35 0.62
CA ALA A 75 15.79 -6.68 0.49
C ALA A 75 14.29 -6.63 0.16
N VAL A 76 13.62 -5.52 0.48
CA VAL A 76 12.22 -5.31 0.13
C VAL A 76 12.15 -4.83 -1.32
N PRO A 77 11.34 -5.45 -2.20
CA PRO A 77 11.29 -5.13 -3.62
C PRO A 77 10.44 -3.87 -3.90
N TRP A 78 10.82 -2.72 -3.34
CA TRP A 78 10.05 -1.47 -3.38
C TRP A 78 9.58 -1.08 -4.78
N ARG A 79 10.45 -1.22 -5.80
CA ARG A 79 10.13 -0.88 -7.19
C ARG A 79 9.09 -1.81 -7.82
N ALA A 80 9.03 -3.07 -7.38
CA ALA A 80 8.02 -4.02 -7.85
C ALA A 80 6.68 -3.79 -7.15
N MET A 81 6.69 -3.36 -5.89
CA MET A 81 5.47 -3.06 -5.14
C MET A 81 4.82 -1.76 -5.58
N ALA A 82 5.61 -0.70 -5.83
CA ALA A 82 5.13 0.59 -6.31
C ALA A 82 4.65 0.48 -7.78
N ALA A 83 3.50 -0.16 -7.98
CA ALA A 83 2.85 -0.30 -9.28
C ALA A 83 2.51 1.10 -9.83
N ALA A 84 2.99 1.41 -11.03
CA ALA A 84 2.90 2.72 -11.67
C ALA A 84 1.46 3.23 -11.77
#